data_AF-A0A4Q4XV64-F1
#
_entry.id   AF-A0A4Q4XV64-F1
#
_cell.length_a   1.000
_cell.length_b   1.000
_cell.length_c   1.000
_cell.angle_alpha   90.00
_cell.angle_beta   90.00
_cell.angle_gamma   90.00
#
_symmetry.space_group_name_H-M   'P 1'
#
loop_
_entity.id
_entity.type
_entity.pdbx_description
1 polymer ?
#
loop_
_entity_poly.entity_id
_entity_poly.type
_entity_poly.pdbx_seq_one_letter_code
_entity_poly.pdbx_strand_id
1 'polypeptide(L)' 'MCEIRLQKCTTCKTVWTAYKKLASCESQNPEARCPDSLCMYVGNPRKPIKSECDSCRDARERLESLEDDSS' A
#
# COMPACT_ATOMS: atom_id res chain seq x y z
N MET A 1 -8.73 10.89 -9.40
CA MET A 1 -7.64 10.12 -10.07
C MET A 1 -7.00 9.18 -9.06
N CYS A 2 -6.50 8.02 -9.52
CA CYS A 2 -5.91 6.99 -8.68
C CYS A 2 -4.50 6.65 -9.19
N GLU A 3 -3.55 6.50 -8.29
CA GLU A 3 -2.21 6.02 -8.59
C GLU A 3 -2.12 4.51 -8.40
N ILE A 4 -1.43 3.85 -9.32
CA ILE A 4 -1.11 2.43 -9.24
C ILE A 4 0.39 2.29 -8.97
N ARG A 5 0.75 1.59 -7.90
CA ARG A 5 2.14 1.39 -7.48
C ARG A 5 2.41 -0.11 -7.38
N LEU A 6 3.41 -0.60 -8.11
CA LEU A 6 3.93 -1.94 -7.89
C LEU A 6 4.86 -1.91 -6.68
N GLN A 7 4.59 -2.73 -5.66
CA GLN A 7 5.33 -2.74 -4.41
C GLN A 7 5.87 -4.13 -4.08
N LYS A 8 6.96 -4.17 -3.31
CA LYS A 8 7.57 -5.41 -2.80
C LYS A 8 7.89 -5.27 -1.32
N CYS A 9 7.47 -6.26 -0.54
CA CYS A 9 7.66 -6.30 0.91
C CYS A 9 9.16 -6.38 1.20
N THR A 10 9.67 -5.52 2.07
CA THR A 10 11.05 -5.60 2.55
C THR A 10 11.28 -6.83 3.42
N THR A 11 10.25 -7.33 4.09
CA THR A 11 10.29 -8.45 5.03
C THR A 11 10.03 -9.78 4.32
N CYS A 12 8.77 -10.07 3.97
CA CYS A 12 8.37 -11.37 3.38
C CYS A 12 8.55 -11.47 1.85
N LYS A 13 9.04 -10.41 1.19
CA LYS A 13 9.27 -10.32 -0.26
C LYS A 13 8.04 -10.45 -1.17
N THR A 14 6.82 -10.54 -0.62
CA THR A 14 5.57 -10.48 -1.37
C THR A 14 5.51 -9.25 -2.28
N VAL A 15 5.00 -9.42 -3.49
CA VAL A 15 4.81 -8.35 -4.47
C VAL A 15 3.32 -8.10 -4.64
N TRP A 16 2.87 -6.84 -4.61
CA TRP A 16 1.47 -6.48 -4.78
C TRP A 16 1.32 -5.16 -5.53
N THR A 17 0.12 -4.93 -6.05
CA THR A 17 -0.27 -3.66 -6.67
C THR A 17 -1.10 -2.85 -5.68
N ALA A 18 -0.55 -1.72 -5.22
CA ALA A 18 -1.24 -0.79 -4.36
C ALA A 18 -1.92 0.31 -5.17
N TYR A 19 -3.11 0.70 -4.72
CA TYR A 19 -3.90 1.77 -5.30
C TYR A 19 -3.96 2.91 -4.29
N LYS A 20 -3.55 4.11 -4.70
CA LYS A 20 -3.64 5.31 -3.86
C LYS A 20 -4.55 6.32 -4.53
N LYS A 21 -5.63 6.71 -3.86
CA LYS A 21 -6.48 7.81 -4.31
C LYS A 21 -5.74 9.12 -4.16
N LEU A 22 -5.72 9.92 -5.23
CA LEU A 22 -5.28 11.31 -5.15
C LEU A 22 -6.38 12.17 -4.54
N ALA A 23 -6.02 13.34 -4.02
CA ALA A 23 -6.98 14.32 -3.51
C ALA A 23 -8.02 14.75 -4.57
N SER A 24 -7.69 14.60 -5.85
CA SER A 24 -8.60 14.81 -6.99
C SER A 24 -9.55 13.63 -7.26
N CYS A 25 -9.59 12.62 -6.39
CA CYS A 25 -10.59 11.56 -6.47
C CYS A 25 -11.85 12.02 -5.72
N GLU A 26 -12.92 12.30 -6.45
CA GLU A 26 -14.20 12.75 -5.89
C GLU A 26 -15.00 11.62 -5.22
N SER A 27 -14.54 10.36 -5.35
CA SER A 27 -15.22 9.20 -4.76
C SER A 27 -14.91 9.04 -3.27
N GLN A 28 -15.94 9.16 -2.43
CA GLN A 28 -15.86 8.92 -0.99
C GLN A 28 -15.79 7.43 -0.60
N ASN A 29 -16.20 6.51 -1.47
CA ASN A 29 -16.09 5.07 -1.20
C ASN A 29 -14.62 4.65 -1.26
N PRO A 30 -13.98 4.13 -0.19
CA PRO A 30 -12.56 3.76 -0.17
C PRO A 30 -12.21 2.63 -1.16
N GLU A 31 -13.13 1.71 -1.43
CA GLU A 31 -12.92 0.58 -2.34
C GLU A 31 -13.16 0.91 -3.81
N ALA A 32 -13.88 2.01 -4.08
CA ALA A 32 -14.17 2.42 -5.44
C ALA A 32 -12.89 2.81 -6.17
N ARG A 33 -12.56 2.06 -7.24
CA ARG A 33 -11.47 2.41 -8.15
C ARG A 33 -11.92 3.53 -9.08
N CYS A 34 -10.98 4.41 -9.42
CA CYS A 34 -11.19 5.34 -10.51
C CYS A 34 -11.38 4.55 -11.83
N PRO A 35 -12.10 5.08 -12.82
CA PRO A 35 -12.07 4.54 -14.18
C PRO A 35 -10.62 4.35 -14.66
N ASP A 36 -10.36 3.36 -15.51
CA ASP A 36 -9.00 3.04 -15.98
C ASP A 36 -8.31 4.23 -16.66
N SER A 37 -9.08 5.08 -17.36
CA SER A 37 -8.59 6.34 -17.96
C SER A 37 -8.07 7.36 -16.94
N LEU A 38 -8.44 7.22 -15.68
CA LEU A 38 -8.05 8.07 -14.55
C LEU A 38 -7.16 7.31 -13.54
N CYS A 39 -6.60 6.18 -13.97
CA CYS A 39 -5.59 5.44 -13.23
C CYS A 39 -4.22 5.64 -13.88
N MET A 40 -3.21 5.97 -13.07
CA MET A 40 -1.86 6.21 -13.56
C MET A 40 -0.84 5.35 -12.80
N TYR A 41 0.01 4.63 -13.53
CA TYR A 41 1.16 3.96 -12.93
C TYR A 41 2.19 4.99 -12.47
N VAL A 42 2.58 4.91 -11.20
CA VAL A 42 3.63 5.77 -10.63
C VAL A 42 4.91 4.98 -10.48
N GLY A 43 5.99 5.51 -11.04
CA GLY A 43 7.30 4.86 -11.09
C GLY A 43 7.44 3.88 -12.26
N ASN A 44 8.39 2.96 -12.16
CA ASN A 44 8.61 1.95 -13.20
C ASN A 44 7.70 0.73 -12.94
N PRO A 45 6.76 0.40 -13.83
CA PRO A 45 5.80 -0.69 -13.62
C PRO A 45 6.45 -2.09 -13.61
N ARG A 46 7.72 -2.20 -14.02
CA ARG A 46 8.49 -3.46 -13.95
C ARG A 46 9.41 -3.55 -12.74
N LYS A 47 9.57 -2.46 -11.97
CA LYS A 47 10.46 -2.40 -10.81
C LYS A 47 9.66 -2.05 -9.56
N PRO A 48 9.33 -3.04 -8.72
CA PRO A 48 8.60 -2.78 -7.49
C PRO A 48 9.32 -1.78 -6.57
N ILE A 49 8.56 -0.88 -5.98
CA ILE A 49 9.02 0.02 -4.92
C ILE A 49 9.08 -0.80 -3.61
N LYS A 50 10.16 -0.64 -2.83
CA LYS A 50 10.28 -1.30 -1.52
C LYS A 50 9.28 -0.68 -0.54
N SER A 51 8.48 -1.51 0.12
CA SER A 51 7.49 -1.10 1.12
C SER A 51 7.27 -2.24 2.12
N GLU A 52 6.55 -2.02 3.21
CA GLU A 52 6.12 -3.08 4.14
C GLU A 52 4.67 -3.47 3.78
N CYS A 53 4.37 -4.78 3.71
CA CYS A 53 2.99 -5.23 3.49
C CYS A 53 2.19 -5.18 4.79
N ASP A 54 0.86 -5.13 4.67
CA ASP A 54 -0.05 -5.04 5.82
C ASP A 54 0.17 -6.16 6.83
N SER A 55 0.32 -7.42 6.38
CA SER A 55 0.57 -8.54 7.30
C SER A 55 1.87 -8.41 8.10
N CYS A 56 2.94 -7.90 7.49
CA CYS A 56 4.21 -7.68 8.20
C CYS A 56 4.13 -6.46 9.12
N ARG A 57 3.44 -5.40 8.68
CA ARG A 57 3.17 -4.21 9.50
C ARG A 57 2.36 -4.59 10.75
N ASP A 58 1.25 -5.28 10.58
CA ASP A 58 0.38 -5.70 11.69
C ASP A 58 1.11 -6.67 12.63
N ALA A 59 2.01 -7.52 12.12
CA ALA A 59 2.83 -8.39 12.97
C ALA A 59 3.83 -7.58 13.81
N ARG A 60 4.49 -6.59 13.20
CA ARG A 60 5.41 -5.68 13.89
C ARG A 60 4.69 -4.84 14.94
N GLU A 61 3.55 -4.22 14.58
CA GLU A 61 2.75 -3.40 15.50
C GLU A 61 2.24 -4.21 16.71
N ARG A 62 1.85 -5.48 16.50
CA ARG A 62 1.48 -6.38 17.60
C ARG A 62 2.66 -6.70 18.53
N LEU A 63 3.86 -6.89 17.99
CA LEU A 63 5.06 -7.12 18.79
C LEU A 63 5.42 -5.88 19.61
N GLU A 64 5.42 -4.70 18.98
CA GLU A 64 5.67 -3.41 19.65
C GLU A 64 4.67 -3.17 20.80
N SER A 65 3.38 -3.49 20.58
CA SER A 65 2.35 -3.35 21.62
C SER A 65 2.57 -4.28 22.82
N LEU A 66 3.13 -5.47 22.61
CA LEU A 66 3.43 -6.42 23.69
C LEU A 66 4.69 -6.00 24.47
N GLU A 67 5.66 -5.36 23.81
CA GLU A 67 6.86 -4.84 24.44
C GLU A 67 6.56 -3.62 25.33
N ASP A 68 5.61 -2.76 24.93
CA ASP A 68 5.17 -1.60 25.71
C ASP A 68 4.36 -1.97 26.97
N ASP A 69 3.53 -3.03 26.92
CA ASP A 69 2.77 -3.54 28.09
C ASP A 69 3.65 -4.26 29.13
N SER A 70 4.91 -4.56 28.77
CA SER A 70 5.87 -5.26 29.62
C SER A 70 6.77 -4.34 30.47
N SER A 71 6.53 -3.02 30.41
CA SER A 71 7.38 -1.98 31.02
C SER A 71 6.70 -1.25 32.18
#